data_AF-A0A850KJ87-F1
#
_entry.id   AF-A0A850KJ87-F1
#
_cell.length_a   1.000
_cell.length_b   1.000
_cell.length_c   1.000
_cell.angle_alpha   90.00
_cell.angle_beta   90.00
_cell.angle_gamma   90.00
#
_symmetry.space_group_name_H-M   'P 1'
#
loop_
_entity.id
_entity.type
_entity.pdbx_description
1 polymer ?
#
loop_
_entity_poly.entity_id
_entity_poly.type
_entity_poly.pdbx_seq_one_letter_code
_entity_poly.pdbx_strand_id
1 'polypeptide(L)'
;NIRTNAEVDGELLLKISEPDQAGKNLLLEATNKLKLSARGYHRVLRVARTLADLEQTDKVTAQHIGESLSYRPNQLRKDNTSYPATNVG
;
A
#
# COMPACT_ATOMS: atom_id res chain seq x y z
N ASN A 1 -11.02 14.85 -18.87
CA ASN A 1 -11.26 13.40 -19.01
C ASN A 1 -10.06 12.64 -18.43
N ILE A 2 -9.94 12.55 -17.10
CA ILE A 2 -9.04 11.59 -16.41
C ILE A 2 -9.77 11.20 -15.12
N ARG A 3 -10.61 10.18 -15.19
CA ARG A 3 -11.11 9.48 -13.99
C ARG A 3 -10.11 8.36 -13.76
N THR A 4 -9.07 8.64 -12.98
CA THR A 4 -8.03 7.67 -12.68
C THR A 4 -8.65 6.45 -12.01
N ASN A 5 -8.33 5.24 -12.49
CA ASN A 5 -8.71 3.94 -11.89
C ASN A 5 -8.45 3.84 -10.36
N ALA A 6 -7.70 4.78 -9.79
CA ALA A 6 -7.36 4.84 -8.38
C ALA A 6 -8.49 5.29 -7.43
N GLU A 7 -9.54 5.96 -7.91
CA GLU A 7 -10.58 6.55 -7.04
C GLU A 7 -11.74 5.59 -6.78
N VAL A 8 -12.20 4.86 -7.80
CA VAL A 8 -13.33 3.92 -7.68
C VAL A 8 -12.96 2.69 -6.85
N ASP A 9 -11.75 2.16 -7.02
CA ASP A 9 -11.24 1.05 -6.20
C ASP A 9 -10.97 1.47 -4.75
N GLY A 10 -10.65 2.75 -4.49
CA GLY A 10 -10.23 3.24 -3.18
C GLY A 10 -11.36 3.24 -2.15
N GLU A 11 -12.55 3.72 -2.52
CA GLU A 11 -13.67 3.81 -1.59
C GLU A 11 -14.24 2.43 -1.20
N LEU A 12 -14.34 1.52 -2.17
CA LEU A 12 -14.74 0.14 -1.90
C LEU A 12 -13.71 -0.58 -1.04
N LEU A 13 -12.42 -0.39 -1.34
CA LEU A 13 -11.33 -0.95 -0.56
C LEU A 13 -11.42 -0.50 0.90
N LEU A 14 -11.61 0.80 1.16
CA LEU A 14 -11.73 1.33 2.52
C LEU A 14 -12.86 0.68 3.32
N LYS A 15 -13.99 0.39 2.68
CA LYS A 15 -15.12 -0.29 3.33
C LYS A 15 -14.80 -1.75 3.70
N ILE A 16 -14.18 -2.50 2.81
CA ILE A 16 -13.90 -3.94 3.05
C ILE A 16 -12.66 -4.17 3.91
N SER A 17 -11.74 -3.20 3.95
CA SER A 17 -10.45 -3.31 4.66
C SER A 17 -10.39 -2.44 5.91
N GLU A 18 -11.54 -2.00 6.44
CA GLU A 18 -11.59 -1.13 7.62
C GLU A 18 -10.83 -1.78 8.79
N PRO A 19 -9.68 -1.21 9.21
CA PRO A 19 -8.90 -1.79 10.28
C PRO A 19 -9.54 -1.55 11.63
N ASP A 20 -9.19 -2.38 12.61
CA ASP A 20 -9.45 -2.06 14.01
C ASP A 20 -8.75 -0.76 14.45
N GLN A 21 -9.09 -0.26 15.64
CA GLN A 21 -8.55 1.01 16.12
C GLN A 21 -7.01 0.99 16.22
N ALA A 22 -6.44 -0.16 16.60
CA ALA A 22 -5.00 -0.34 16.68
C ALA A 22 -4.35 -0.28 15.28
N GLY A 23 -4.94 -0.93 14.28
CA GLY A 23 -4.51 -0.91 12.89
C GLY A 23 -4.63 0.46 12.27
N LYS A 24 -5.70 1.21 12.56
CA LYS A 24 -5.87 2.61 12.14
C LYS A 24 -4.74 3.50 12.70
N ASN A 25 -4.43 3.35 13.99
CA ASN A 25 -3.35 4.10 14.63
C ASN A 25 -1.97 3.77 14.03
N LEU A 26 -1.70 2.47 13.82
CA LEU A 26 -0.45 2.01 13.20
C LEU A 26 -0.29 2.53 11.77
N LEU A 27 -1.38 2.51 10.99
CA LEU A 27 -1.37 2.99 9.61
C LEU A 27 -1.15 4.51 9.52
N LEU A 28 -1.72 5.28 10.46
CA LEU A 28 -1.47 6.72 10.60
C LEU A 28 -0.01 7.00 10.93
N GLU A 29 0.55 6.29 11.91
CA GLU A 29 1.95 6.39 12.30
C GLU A 29 2.87 6.04 11.13
N ALA A 30 2.58 4.95 10.41
CA ALA A 30 3.33 4.53 9.24
C ALA A 30 3.24 5.55 8.11
N THR A 31 2.09 6.19 7.89
CA THR A 31 1.93 7.25 6.89
C THR A 31 2.83 8.44 7.22
N ASN A 32 2.90 8.83 8.50
CA ASN A 32 3.74 9.93 8.96
C ASN A 32 5.24 9.61 8.88
N LYS A 33 5.65 8.41 9.31
CA LYS A 33 7.05 7.98 9.38
C LYS A 33 7.62 7.56 8.02
N LEU A 34 6.85 6.82 7.22
CA LEU A 34 7.30 6.24 5.95
C LEU A 34 6.91 7.07 4.73
N LYS A 35 6.25 8.23 4.94
CA LYS A 35 5.76 9.13 3.89
C LYS A 35 5.00 8.37 2.80
N LEU A 36 4.04 7.54 3.23
CA LEU A 36 3.25 6.73 2.30
C LEU A 36 2.47 7.65 1.36
N SER A 37 2.63 7.44 0.06
CA SER A 37 1.73 8.04 -0.92
C SER A 37 0.35 7.38 -0.81
N ALA A 38 -0.70 8.03 -1.33
CA ALA A 38 -2.05 7.45 -1.39
C ALA A 38 -2.06 6.04 -2.01
N ARG A 39 -1.21 5.79 -3.01
CA ARG A 39 -1.03 4.46 -3.62
C ARG A 39 -0.36 3.47 -2.68
N GLY A 40 0.64 3.91 -1.92
CA GLY A 40 1.29 3.10 -0.89
C GLY A 40 0.32 2.71 0.22
N TYR A 41 -0.50 3.66 0.65
CA TYR A 41 -1.56 3.44 1.63
C TYR A 41 -2.60 2.41 1.15
N HIS A 42 -3.15 2.56 -0.06
CA HIS A 42 -4.09 1.58 -0.61
C HIS A 42 -3.45 0.19 -0.80
N ARG A 43 -2.17 0.13 -1.18
CA ARG A 43 -1.46 -1.15 -1.29
C ARG A 43 -1.39 -1.86 0.05
N VAL A 44 -1.11 -1.12 1.13
CA VAL A 44 -1.06 -1.69 2.48
C VAL A 44 -2.43 -2.26 2.87
N LEU A 45 -3.50 -1.51 2.63
CA LEU A 45 -4.86 -1.98 2.90
C LEU A 45 -5.23 -3.25 2.12
N ARG A 46 -4.84 -3.34 0.83
CA ARG A 46 -5.08 -4.53 0.01
C ARG A 46 -4.38 -5.76 0.56
N VAL A 47 -3.10 -5.64 0.90
CA VAL A 47 -2.32 -6.76 1.43
C VAL A 47 -2.82 -7.16 2.81
N ALA A 48 -3.11 -6.19 3.69
CA ALA A 48 -3.68 -6.45 5.00
C ALA A 48 -5.05 -7.14 4.93
N ARG A 49 -5.90 -6.80 3.94
CA ARG A 49 -7.15 -7.51 3.70
C ARG A 49 -6.92 -8.94 3.25
N THR A 50 -5.97 -9.17 2.34
CA THR A 50 -5.61 -10.52 1.91
C THR A 50 -5.11 -11.37 3.08
N LEU A 51 -4.30 -10.81 3.99
CA LEU A 51 -3.84 -11.53 5.19
C LEU A 51 -5.04 -11.90 6.10
N ALA A 52 -5.96 -10.97 6.31
CA ALA A 52 -7.19 -11.25 7.06
C ALA A 52 -8.03 -12.36 6.41
N ASP A 53 -8.18 -12.32 5.08
CA ASP A 53 -8.92 -13.35 4.34
C ASP A 53 -8.22 -14.73 4.44
N LEU A 54 -6.88 -14.77 4.42
CA LEU A 54 -6.08 -16.00 4.60
C LEU A 54 -6.22 -16.58 6.01
N GLU A 55 -6.34 -15.73 7.02
CA GLU A 55 -6.60 -16.12 8.41
C GLU A 55 -8.08 -16.40 8.70
N GLN A 56 -8.95 -16.33 7.69
CA GLN A 56 -10.40 -16.48 7.83
C GLN A 56 -11.02 -15.54 8.87
N THR A 57 -10.49 -14.32 8.98
CA THR A 57 -11.00 -13.29 9.89
C THR A 57 -11.61 -12.14 9.11
N ASP A 58 -12.79 -11.70 9.55
CA ASP A 58 -13.50 -10.60 8.92
C ASP A 58 -12.83 -9.24 9.17
N LYS A 59 -12.01 -9.15 10.23
CA LYS A 59 -11.38 -7.90 10.68
C LYS A 59 -9.93 -7.80 10.27
N VAL A 60 -9.58 -6.65 9.70
CA VAL A 60 -8.18 -6.26 9.51
C VAL A 60 -7.63 -5.77 10.86
N THR A 61 -6.62 -6.44 11.40
CA THR A 61 -6.00 -6.11 12.69
C THR A 61 -4.71 -5.31 12.51
N ALA A 62 -4.19 -4.74 13.60
CA ALA A 62 -2.87 -4.14 13.61
C ALA A 62 -1.75 -5.09 13.14
N GLN A 63 -1.88 -6.40 13.39
CA GLN A 63 -0.91 -7.40 12.95
C GLN A 63 -0.86 -7.47 11.42
N HIS A 64 -2.01 -7.60 10.74
CA HIS A 64 -2.07 -7.61 9.28
C HIS A 64 -1.49 -6.32 8.66
N ILE A 65 -1.73 -5.17 9.30
CA ILE A 65 -1.17 -3.90 8.88
C ILE A 65 0.35 -3.90 9.03
N GLY A 66 0.89 -4.36 10.17
CA GLY A 66 2.32 -4.45 10.42
C GLY A 66 3.04 -5.38 9.44
N GLU A 67 2.47 -6.55 9.18
CA GLU A 67 2.99 -7.49 8.19
C GLU A 67 2.93 -6.89 6.78
N SER A 68 1.81 -6.27 6.42
CA SER A 68 1.67 -5.58 5.14
C SER A 68 2.69 -4.45 4.94
N LEU A 69 3.00 -3.68 5.98
CA LEU A 69 4.02 -2.63 5.95
C LEU A 69 5.42 -3.22 5.77
N SER A 70 5.66 -4.41 6.30
CA SER A 70 6.91 -5.14 6.14
C SER A 70 7.07 -5.68 4.72
N TYR A 71 5.95 -6.07 4.06
CA TYR A 71 5.96 -6.56 2.69
C TYR A 71 6.23 -5.51 1.63
N ARG A 72 6.07 -4.21 1.94
CA ARG A 72 7.17 -3.26 1.70
C ARG A 72 8.03 -3.45 0.45
N PRO A 73 7.56 -3.67 -0.79
CA PRO A 73 8.48 -3.88 -1.88
C PRO A 73 9.05 -2.50 -2.08
N ASN A 74 10.28 -2.31 -1.62
CA ASN A 74 11.01 -1.09 -1.81
C ASN A 74 10.89 -0.81 -3.30
N GLN A 75 10.07 0.17 -3.64
CA GLN A 75 10.25 0.88 -4.88
C GLN A 75 11.53 1.68 -4.65
N LEU A 76 12.66 0.96 -4.68
CA LEU A 76 13.86 1.40 -5.35
C LEU A 76 13.43 1.62 -6.81
N ARG A 77 12.65 2.69 -7.04
CA ARG A 77 12.98 3.53 -8.17
C ARG A 77 14.32 4.13 -7.78
N LYS A 78 15.39 3.39 -8.06
CA LYS A 78 16.46 4.03 -8.79
C LYS A 78 15.84 4.37 -10.12
N ASP A 79 15.33 5.58 -10.27
CA ASP A 79 15.46 6.30 -11.52
C ASP A 79 16.97 6.54 -11.78
N ASN A 80 17.69 5.43 -11.98
CA ASN A 80 18.89 5.37 -12.80
C ASN A 80 18.40 5.57 -14.24
N THR A 81 18.09 6.80 -14.62
CA THR A 81 18.16 7.20 -16.03
C THR A 81 19.61 7.58 -16.32
N SER A 82 20.48 6.60 -16.22
CA SER A 82 21.78 6.58 -16.89
C SER A 82 22.04 5.12 -17.24
N TYR A 83 21.55 4.72 -18.41
CA TYR A 83 22.09 3.57 -19.12
C TYR A 83 22.75 4.07 -20.41
N PRO A 84 23.86 3.45 -20.81
CA PRO A 84 24.89 4.06 -21.62
C PRO A 84 24.67 3.89 -23.13
N ALA A 85 25.25 4.84 -23.85
CA ALA A 85 25.57 4.90 -25.28
C ALA A 85 25.13 3.75 -26.19
N THR A 86 24.30 4.09 -27.18
CA THR A 86 24.62 3.75 -28.58
C THR A 86 24.01 4.81 -29.50
N ASN A 87 24.81 5.78 -29.93
CA ASN A 87 24.62 6.38 -31.23
C ASN A 87 25.90 6.15 -32.02
N VAL A 88 25.76 5.21 -32.94
CA VAL A 88 26.64 4.99 -34.07
C VAL A 88 26.71 6.28 -34.89
N GLY A 89 27.93 6.72 -35.15
CA GLY A 89 28.30 7.75 -36.13
C GLY A 89 29.51 7.24 -36.90
#